data_AF-A0A085EU71-F1
#
_entry.id   AF-A0A085EU71-F1
#
_cell.length_a   1.000
_cell.length_b   1.000
_cell.length_c   1.000
_cell.angle_alpha   90.00
_cell.angle_beta   90.00
_cell.angle_gamma   90.00
#
_symmetry.space_group_name_H-M   'P 1'
#
loop_
_entity.id
_entity.type
_entity.pdbx_description
1 polymer ?
#
loop_
_entity_poly.entity_id
_entity_poly.type
_entity_poly.pdbx_seq_one_letter_code
_entity_poly.pdbx_strand_id
1 'polypeptide(L)' 'MRIIEKGRGYFRGTHKGATIEIERDHDIPGRKFYIRVAHADGGMMYDGYSPEGIETIAQAKAEAIRGACL' A
#
# COMPACT_ATOMS: atom_id res chain seq x y z
N MET A 1 3.99 -3.91 12.21
CA MET A 1 3.35 -2.77 11.51
C MET A 1 2.40 -2.11 12.50
N ARG A 2 2.44 -0.78 12.63
CA ARG A 2 1.49 -0.02 13.46
C ARG A 2 0.38 0.52 12.58
N ILE A 3 -0.88 0.31 12.97
CA ILE A 3 -2.03 0.81 12.21
C ILE A 3 -2.31 2.25 12.65
N ILE A 4 -2.47 3.15 11.69
CA ILE A 4 -2.93 4.52 11.92
C ILE A 4 -4.43 4.59 11.65
N GLU A 5 -4.85 4.06 10.49
CA GLU A 5 -6.23 4.11 10.04
C GLU A 5 -6.58 2.86 9.23
N LYS A 6 -7.83 2.40 9.33
CA LYS A 6 -8.33 1.28 8.53
C LYS A 6 -9.82 1.47 8.23
N GLY A 7 -10.20 1.19 6.99
CA GLY A 7 -11.57 1.15 6.51
C GLY A 7 -11.78 -0.03 5.56
N ARG A 8 -13.00 -0.15 5.00
CA ARG A 8 -13.35 -1.26 4.11
C ARG A 8 -12.51 -1.31 2.83
N GLY A 9 -12.11 -0.15 2.31
CA GLY A 9 -11.30 0.00 1.10
C GLY A 9 -10.03 0.82 1.33
N TYR A 10 -9.66 1.08 2.59
CA TYR A 10 -8.54 1.95 2.90
C TYR A 10 -7.70 1.38 4.03
N PHE A 11 -6.40 1.57 3.95
CA PHE A 11 -5.48 1.23 5.01
C PHE A 11 -4.34 2.24 5.05
N ARG A 12 -4.00 2.69 6.26
CA ARG A 12 -2.80 3.47 6.52
C ARG A 12 -2.10 2.96 7.77
N GLY A 13 -0.80 2.74 7.67
CA GLY A 13 0.01 2.31 8.79
C GLY A 13 1.49 2.57 8.58
N THR A 14 2.30 2.28 9.60
CA THR A 14 3.75 2.44 9.54
C THR A 14 4.48 1.12 9.70
N HIS A 15 5.59 0.98 8.98
CA HIS A 15 6.48 -0.16 9.01
C HIS A 15 7.92 0.28 8.75
N LYS A 16 8.85 -0.08 9.65
CA LYS A 16 10.30 0.19 9.51
C LYS A 16 10.65 1.64 9.12
N GLY A 17 9.99 2.62 9.74
CA GLY A 17 10.22 4.04 9.46
C GLY A 17 9.48 4.59 8.23
N ALA A 18 8.80 3.74 7.46
CA ALA A 18 7.95 4.16 6.34
C ALA A 18 6.46 4.15 6.69
N THR A 19 5.71 5.03 6.05
CA THR A 19 4.25 5.04 6.00
C THR A 19 3.79 4.30 4.76
N ILE A 20 2.89 3.33 4.94
CA ILE A 20 2.25 2.57 3.88
C ILE A 20 0.78 2.98 3.86
N GLU A 21 0.33 3.43 2.71
CA GLU A 21 -1.05 3.80 2.42
C GLU A 21 -1.55 2.96 1.25
N ILE A 22 -2.74 2.38 1.40
CA ILE A 22 -3.37 1.51 0.42
C ILE A 22 -4.81 1.91 0.30
N GLU A 23 -5.23 2.18 -0.92
CA GLU A 23 -6.58 2.57 -1.25
C GLU A 23 -7.13 1.63 -2.30
N ARG A 24 -8.39 1.22 -2.16
CA ARG A 24 -9.07 0.38 -3.14
C ARG A 24 -9.50 1.27 -4.30
N ASP A 25 -9.05 0.90 -5.48
CA ASP A 25 -9.34 1.56 -6.74
C ASP A 25 -10.25 0.65 -7.58
N HIS A 26 -11.22 1.25 -8.25
CA HIS A 26 -12.19 0.57 -9.09
C HIS A 26 -12.15 1.03 -10.56
N ASP A 27 -11.25 1.95 -10.88
CA ASP A 27 -11.19 2.61 -12.19
C ASP A 27 -10.36 1.79 -13.18
N ILE A 28 -9.38 1.02 -12.69
CA ILE A 28 -8.52 0.18 -13.53
C ILE A 28 -8.91 -1.31 -13.42
N PRO A 29 -9.41 -1.94 -14.50
CA PRO A 29 -9.65 -3.37 -14.54
C PRO A 29 -8.37 -4.16 -14.23
N GLY A 30 -8.46 -5.10 -13.30
CA GLY A 30 -7.33 -5.95 -12.90
C GLY A 30 -6.39 -5.37 -11.84
N ARG A 31 -6.50 -4.07 -11.51
CA ARG A 31 -5.67 -3.42 -10.47
C ARG A 31 -6.54 -2.80 -9.39
N LYS A 32 -6.84 -3.59 -8.36
CA LYS A 32 -7.85 -3.26 -7.33
C LYS A 32 -7.36 -2.28 -6.25
N PHE A 33 -6.07 -1.97 -6.20
CA PHE A 33 -5.51 -1.11 -5.15
C PHE A 33 -4.43 -0.17 -5.68
N TYR A 34 -4.45 1.06 -5.20
CA TYR A 34 -3.35 2.02 -5.28
C TYR A 34 -2.53 1.96 -3.99
N ILE A 35 -1.20 1.92 -4.11
CA ILE A 35 -0.28 1.76 -2.99
C ILE A 35 0.71 2.92 -3.01
N ARG A 36 0.86 3.58 -1.87
CA ARG A 36 1.85 4.62 -1.61
C ARG A 36 2.69 4.24 -0.42
N VAL A 37 4.01 4.30 -0.56
CA VAL A 37 4.97 4.05 0.51
C VAL A 37 5.99 5.18 0.55
N ALA A 38 6.01 5.89 1.67
CA ALA A 38 6.90 7.03 1.90
C ALA A 38 7.70 6.82 3.18
N HIS A 39 9.02 6.98 3.11
CA HIS A 39 9.88 6.96 4.27
C HIS A 39 9.76 8.27 5.07
N ALA A 40 10.03 8.24 6.38
CA ALA A 40 9.85 9.39 7.26
C ALA A 40 10.76 10.60 6.91
N ASP A 41 11.82 10.38 6.14
CA ASP A 41 12.69 11.44 5.60
C ASP A 41 12.10 12.17 4.37
N GLY A 42 10.92 11.75 3.90
CA GLY A 42 10.26 12.30 2.72
C GLY A 42 10.56 11.55 1.42
N GLY A 43 11.37 10.49 1.45
CA GLY A 43 11.64 9.66 0.28
C GLY A 43 10.47 8.77 -0.11
N MET A 44 10.02 8.86 -1.37
CA MET A 44 9.03 7.92 -1.91
C MET A 44 9.72 6.60 -2.27
N MET A 45 9.29 5.51 -1.63
CA MET A 45 9.84 4.17 -1.86
C MET A 45 9.01 3.36 -2.85
N TYR A 46 7.69 3.61 -2.88
CA TYR A 46 6.77 2.98 -3.82
C TYR A 46 5.59 3.91 -4.07
N ASP A 47 5.20 4.07 -5.32
CA ASP A 47 4.00 4.82 -5.69
C ASP A 47 3.41 4.22 -6.97
N GLY A 48 2.22 3.62 -6.86
CA GLY A 48 1.52 3.08 -8.00
C GLY A 48 0.50 2.00 -7.68
N TYR A 49 -0.07 1.45 -8.74
CA TYR A 49 -1.07 0.40 -8.62
C TYR A 49 -0.48 -0.94 -8.21
N SER A 50 -1.28 -1.72 -7.52
CA SER A 50 -1.03 -3.13 -7.27
C SER A 50 -0.93 -3.92 -8.58
N PRO A 51 -0.08 -4.98 -8.63
CA PRO A 51 -0.06 -5.93 -9.72
C PRO A 51 -1.41 -6.63 -9.93
N GLU A 52 -1.58 -7.24 -11.10
CA GLU A 52 -2.72 -8.11 -11.37
C GLU A 52 -2.75 -9.31 -10.41
N GLY A 53 -3.96 -9.75 -10.04
CA GLY A 53 -4.16 -10.87 -9.11
C GLY A 53 -4.14 -10.49 -7.62
N ILE A 54 -3.86 -9.22 -7.28
CA ILE A 54 -4.01 -8.70 -5.92
C ILE A 54 -5.49 -8.39 -5.65
N GLU A 55 -6.13 -9.26 -4.87
CA GLU A 55 -7.57 -9.25 -4.61
C GLU A 55 -7.93 -8.59 -3.27
N THR A 56 -6.99 -8.60 -2.33
CA THR A 56 -7.22 -8.23 -0.93
C THR A 56 -6.24 -7.17 -0.43
N ILE A 57 -6.66 -6.38 0.56
CA ILE A 57 -5.78 -5.42 1.25
C ILE A 57 -4.59 -6.14 1.90
N ALA A 58 -4.77 -7.37 2.39
CA ALA A 58 -3.68 -8.14 2.99
C ALA A 58 -2.57 -8.46 1.98
N GLN A 59 -2.94 -8.87 0.76
CA GLN A 59 -1.99 -9.07 -0.34
C GLN A 59 -1.34 -7.75 -0.77
N ALA A 60 -2.13 -6.67 -0.89
CA ALA A 60 -1.60 -5.35 -1.22
C ALA A 60 -0.57 -4.85 -0.18
N LYS A 61 -0.77 -5.16 1.11
CA LYS A 61 0.23 -4.85 2.17
C LYS A 61 1.53 -5.60 1.98
N ALA A 62 1.46 -6.90 1.65
CA ALA A 62 2.65 -7.69 1.39
C ALA A 62 3.41 -7.15 0.18
N GLU A 63 2.69 -6.77 -0.88
CA GLU A 63 3.26 -6.15 -2.07
C GLU A 63 3.88 -4.77 -1.77
N ALA A 64 3.24 -3.94 -0.93
CA ALA A 64 3.81 -2.66 -0.51
C ALA A 64 5.15 -2.83 0.21
N ILE A 65 5.25 -3.81 1.12
CA ILE A 65 6.49 -4.11 1.85
C ILE A 65 7.55 -4.63 0.88
N ARG A 66 7.18 -5.56 -0.02
CA ARG A 66 8.08 -6.14 -1.02
C ARG A 66 8.60 -5.09 -2.00
N GLY A 67 7.70 -4.28 -2.57
CA GLY A 67 8.00 -3.27 -3.59
C GLY A 67 8.82 -2.11 -3.05
N ALA A 68 8.60 -1.73 -1.79
CA ALA A 68 9.40 -0.70 -1.11
C ALA A 68 10.71 -1.25 -0.50
N CYS A 69 11.02 -2.55 -0.67
CA CYS A 69 12.19 -3.21 -0.08
C CYS A 69 12.29 -3.01 1.45
N LEU A 70 11.15 -3.05 2.16
CA LEU A 70 11.06 -2.75 3.59
C LEU A 70 11.39 -3.95 4.47
#